data_AF-A0A2W0A130-F1
#
_entry.id   AF-A0A2W0A130-F1
#
_cell.length_a   1.000
_cell.length_b   1.000
_cell.length_c   1.000
_cell.angle_alpha   90.00
_cell.angle_beta   90.00
_cell.angle_gamma   90.00
#
_symmetry.space_group_name_H-M   'P 1'
#
loop_
_entity.id
_entity.type
_entity.pdbx_description
1 polymer ?
#
loop_
_entity_poly.entity_id
_entity_poly.type
_entity_poly.pdbx_seq_one_letter_code
_entity_poly.pdbx_strand_id
1 'polypeptide(L)'
;MFDVNVPLFVRLLSLFHVVMPPLLLWAISRLGYDPRGWKLQTLTTWIVVPVNYFWRPDRDVNWARGLFYREQHLVPGLLYLLAYLILVPLLVYFPTHLLLQWWAQRMSTRRQERRAAGHA
;
A
#
# COMPACT_ATOMS: atom_id res chain seq x y z
N MET A 1 -17.31 -4.35 5.48
CA MET A 1 -18.40 -4.48 4.48
C MET A 1 -19.41 -5.58 4.80
N PHE A 2 -19.06 -6.63 5.54
CA PHE A 2 -19.96 -7.77 5.79
C PHE A 2 -20.70 -7.72 7.13
N ASP A 3 -20.35 -6.78 8.01
CA ASP A 3 -21.08 -6.56 9.25
C ASP A 3 -22.42 -5.84 8.96
N VAL A 4 -23.52 -6.48 9.35
CA VAL A 4 -24.89 -5.99 9.16
C VAL A 4 -25.24 -4.80 10.07
N ASN A 5 -24.48 -4.60 11.16
CA ASN A 5 -24.71 -3.51 12.11
C ASN A 5 -24.12 -2.17 11.62
N VAL A 6 -23.31 -2.20 10.56
CA VAL A 6 -22.72 -0.99 9.96
C VAL A 6 -23.69 -0.41 8.91
N PRO A 7 -24.00 0.90 8.93
CA PRO A 7 -24.91 1.51 7.96
C PRO A 7 -24.51 1.20 6.50
N LEU A 8 -25.51 0.97 5.63
CA LEU A 8 -25.28 0.57 4.24
C LEU A 8 -24.34 1.55 3.51
N PHE A 9 -24.52 2.85 3.71
CA PHE A 9 -23.66 3.88 3.14
C PHE A 9 -22.18 3.68 3.50
N VAL A 10 -21.86 3.39 4.76
CA VAL A 10 -20.49 3.16 5.24
C VAL A 10 -19.92 1.85 4.68
N ARG A 11 -20.75 0.81 4.54
CA ARG A 11 -20.36 -0.46 3.89
C ARG A 11 -20.04 -0.26 2.41
N LEU A 12 -20.83 0.55 1.70
CA LEU A 12 -20.59 0.90 0.29
C LEU A 12 -19.32 1.71 0.13
N LEU A 13 -19.04 2.68 1.02
CA LEU A 13 -17.76 3.38 1.01
C LEU A 13 -16.59 2.40 1.11
N SER A 14 -16.70 1.34 1.91
CA SER A 14 -15.64 0.32 2.05
C SER A 14 -15.30 -0.43 0.74
N LEU A 15 -16.16 -0.37 -0.30
CA LEU A 15 -15.89 -0.95 -1.62
C LEU A 15 -14.68 -0.29 -2.33
N PHE A 16 -14.17 0.84 -1.81
CA PHE A 16 -12.92 1.41 -2.29
C PHE A 16 -11.78 0.37 -2.31
N HIS A 17 -11.76 -0.61 -1.40
CA HIS A 17 -10.74 -1.66 -1.40
C HIS A 17 -10.75 -2.54 -2.67
N VAL A 18 -11.91 -2.65 -3.32
CA VAL A 18 -12.07 -3.40 -4.58
C VAL A 18 -11.75 -2.51 -5.78
N VAL A 19 -12.18 -1.24 -5.73
CA VAL A 19 -12.07 -0.31 -6.87
C VAL A 19 -10.67 0.32 -6.97
N MET A 20 -10.03 0.62 -5.83
CA MET A 20 -8.76 1.34 -5.81
C MET A 20 -7.62 0.58 -6.47
N PRO A 21 -7.40 -0.73 -6.24
CA PRO A 21 -6.30 -1.46 -6.89
C PRO A 21 -6.33 -1.41 -8.43
N PRO A 22 -7.44 -1.76 -9.13
CA PRO A 22 -7.48 -1.67 -10.59
C PRO A 22 -7.41 -0.22 -11.08
N LEU A 23 -8.00 0.74 -10.35
CA LEU A 23 -7.91 2.16 -10.69
C LEU A 23 -6.46 2.66 -10.64
N LEU A 24 -5.70 2.31 -9.61
CA LEU A 24 -4.29 2.68 -9.47
C LEU A 24 -3.42 2.04 -10.55
N LEU A 25 -3.63 0.76 -10.85
CA LEU A 25 -2.94 0.10 -11.97
C LEU A 25 -3.26 0.77 -13.30
N TRP A 26 -4.54 1.06 -13.56
CA TRP A 26 -4.96 1.80 -14.74
C TRP A 26 -4.30 3.18 -14.82
N ALA A 27 -4.27 3.93 -13.72
CA ALA A 27 -3.62 5.24 -13.64
C ALA A 27 -2.13 5.15 -13.95
N ILE A 28 -1.39 4.20 -13.35
CA ILE A 28 0.02 3.93 -13.65
C ILE A 28 0.19 3.57 -15.13
N SER A 29 -0.71 2.78 -15.69
CA SER A 29 -0.66 2.44 -17.12
C SER A 29 -0.80 3.68 -18.00
N ARG A 30 -1.61 4.67 -17.60
CA ARG A 30 -1.86 5.87 -18.40
C ARG A 30 -0.79 6.96 -18.20
N LEU A 31 -0.42 7.21 -16.96
CA LEU A 31 0.41 8.33 -16.53
C LEU A 31 1.89 7.96 -16.31
N GLY A 32 2.19 6.67 -16.19
CA GLY A 32 3.51 6.17 -15.80
C GLY A 32 3.64 5.94 -14.29
N TYR A 33 4.78 5.37 -13.89
CA TYR A 33 5.09 5.08 -12.49
C TYR A 33 6.20 6.01 -11.99
N ASP A 34 5.97 6.70 -10.85
CA ASP A 34 6.99 7.53 -10.20
C ASP A 34 7.82 6.69 -9.21
N PRO A 35 9.15 6.56 -9.41
CA PRO A 35 10.01 5.77 -8.53
C PRO A 35 10.15 6.34 -7.12
N ARG A 36 9.72 7.58 -6.85
CA ARG A 36 9.73 8.19 -5.51
C ARG A 36 8.61 7.66 -4.62
N GLY A 37 7.57 7.04 -5.19
CA GLY A 37 6.34 6.66 -4.49
C GLY A 37 6.59 5.81 -3.24
N TRP A 38 7.47 4.81 -3.32
CA TRP A 38 7.76 3.92 -2.18
C TRP A 38 8.51 4.61 -1.03
N LYS A 39 9.33 5.63 -1.34
CA LYS A 39 10.03 6.43 -0.32
C LYS A 39 9.05 7.34 0.40
N LEU A 40 8.14 7.97 -0.34
CA LEU A 40 7.09 8.79 0.23
C LEU A 40 6.15 7.94 1.09
N GLN A 41 5.77 6.74 0.61
CA GLN A 41 4.95 5.80 1.39
C GLN A 41 5.66 5.33 2.67
N THR A 42 6.97 5.07 2.60
CA THR A 42 7.80 4.76 3.78
C THR A 42 7.80 5.92 4.77
N LEU A 43 8.02 7.16 4.31
CA LEU A 43 7.99 8.35 5.16
C LEU A 43 6.61 8.54 5.81
N THR A 44 5.53 8.39 5.05
CA THR A 44 4.17 8.42 5.60
C THR A 44 3.97 7.35 6.66
N THR A 45 4.48 6.13 6.44
CA THR A 45 4.41 5.03 7.41
C THR A 45 5.17 5.37 8.69
N TRP A 46 6.38 5.92 8.57
CA TRP A 46 7.20 6.35 9.71
C TRP A 46 6.58 7.48 10.53
N ILE A 47 5.65 8.26 9.97
CA ILE A 47 4.95 9.32 10.68
C ILE A 47 3.63 8.79 11.26
N VAL A 48 2.78 8.21 10.42
CA VAL A 48 1.40 7.87 10.79
C VAL A 48 1.33 6.67 11.72
N VAL A 49 2.20 5.66 11.52
CA VAL A 49 2.17 4.45 12.35
C VAL A 49 2.58 4.73 13.81
N PRO A 50 3.69 5.45 14.10
CA PRO A 50 3.99 5.83 15.48
C PRO A 50 2.91 6.71 16.10
N VAL A 51 2.36 7.68 15.37
CA VAL A 51 1.25 8.52 15.87
C VAL A 51 0.07 7.64 16.30
N ASN A 52 -0.34 6.67 15.47
CA ASN A 52 -1.39 5.73 15.82
C ASN A 52 -1.02 4.87 17.04
N TYR A 53 0.22 4.37 17.10
CA TYR A 53 0.73 3.51 18.15
C TYR A 53 0.64 4.16 19.55
N PHE A 54 0.84 5.48 19.64
CA PHE A 54 0.80 6.23 20.90
C PHE A 54 -0.56 6.87 21.21
N TRP A 55 -1.34 7.30 20.21
CA TRP A 55 -2.59 8.04 20.46
C TRP A 55 -3.82 7.13 20.67
N ARG A 56 -4.04 6.11 19.83
CA ARG A 56 -5.19 5.17 19.92
C ARG A 56 -4.69 3.72 19.84
N PRO A 57 -3.97 3.23 20.87
CA PRO A 57 -3.36 1.91 20.84
C PRO A 57 -4.39 0.78 20.81
N ASP A 58 -5.62 1.02 21.30
CA ASP A 58 -6.73 0.07 21.36
C ASP A 58 -7.27 -0.37 19.99
N ARG A 59 -7.04 0.44 18.95
CA ARG A 59 -7.59 0.17 17.62
C ARG A 59 -6.66 -0.66 16.74
N ASP A 60 -5.35 -0.51 16.94
CA ASP A 60 -4.27 -1.12 16.14
C ASP A 60 -4.58 -1.28 14.64
N VAL A 61 -5.12 -0.22 14.02
CA VAL A 61 -5.62 -0.27 12.63
C VAL A 61 -4.50 -0.55 11.62
N ASN A 62 -3.25 -0.30 12.03
CA ASN A 62 -2.06 -0.49 11.22
C ASN A 62 -1.35 -1.82 11.53
N TRP A 63 -1.84 -2.64 12.47
CA TRP A 63 -1.19 -3.89 12.91
C TRP A 63 0.23 -3.68 13.44
N ALA A 64 0.47 -2.52 14.07
CA ALA A 64 1.76 -2.16 14.63
C ALA A 64 1.97 -2.72 16.04
N ARG A 65 0.99 -3.45 16.59
CA ARG A 65 1.09 -4.22 17.84
C ARG A 65 0.86 -5.71 17.63
N GLY A 66 0.37 -6.12 16.47
CA GLY A 66 0.30 -7.51 16.04
C GLY A 66 -0.61 -7.71 14.83
N LEU A 67 -0.49 -8.86 14.18
CA LEU A 67 -1.19 -9.13 12.92
C LEU A 67 -2.65 -9.50 13.16
N PHE A 68 -3.51 -9.11 12.21
CA PHE A 68 -4.95 -9.45 12.22
C PHE A 68 -5.68 -9.04 13.51
N TYR A 69 -5.32 -7.88 14.05
CA TYR A 69 -5.89 -7.35 15.29
C TYR A 69 -5.67 -8.24 16.53
N ARG A 70 -4.64 -9.09 16.49
CA ARG A 70 -4.18 -9.88 17.64
C ARG A 70 -2.87 -9.30 18.13
N GLU A 71 -2.90 -8.62 19.27
CA GLU A 71 -1.69 -8.10 19.90
C GLU A 71 -0.72 -9.25 20.19
N GLN A 72 0.54 -9.06 19.82
CA GLN A 72 1.59 -10.03 20.10
C GLN A 72 2.25 -9.70 21.45
N HIS A 73 2.69 -10.74 22.15
CA HIS A 73 3.41 -10.61 23.42
C HIS A 73 4.75 -11.37 23.42
N LEU A 74 5.22 -11.80 22.25
CA LEU A 74 6.48 -12.54 22.10
C LEU A 74 7.70 -11.62 22.29
N VAL A 75 7.58 -10.36 21.85
CA VAL A 75 8.63 -9.35 21.98
C VAL A 75 8.07 -8.05 22.56
N PRO A 76 8.91 -7.19 23.16
CA PRO A 76 8.48 -5.88 23.64
C PRO A 76 7.84 -5.04 22.52
N GLY A 77 6.74 -4.35 22.81
CA GLY A 77 5.95 -3.62 21.81
C GLY A 77 6.75 -2.59 21.00
N LEU A 78 7.67 -1.86 21.63
CA LEU A 78 8.55 -0.91 20.92
C LEU A 78 9.51 -1.62 19.95
N LEU A 79 10.02 -2.81 20.32
CA LEU A 79 10.87 -3.59 19.43
C LEU A 79 10.05 -4.10 18.23
N TYR A 80 8.82 -4.55 18.47
CA TYR A 80 7.90 -4.91 17.39
C TYR A 80 7.60 -3.73 16.47
N LEU A 81 7.32 -2.54 17.02
CA LEU A 81 7.09 -1.32 16.25
C LEU A 81 8.29 -0.97 15.37
N LEU A 82 9.51 -0.96 15.94
CA LEU A 82 10.72 -0.67 15.16
C LEU A 82 10.94 -1.69 14.05
N ALA A 83 10.76 -2.98 14.35
CA ALA A 83 10.82 -4.03 13.34
C ALA A 83 9.76 -3.83 12.26
N TYR A 84 8.53 -3.50 12.62
CA TYR A 84 7.42 -3.22 11.71
C TYR A 84 7.75 -2.06 10.74
N LEU A 85 8.28 -0.95 11.27
CA LEU A 85 8.66 0.24 10.49
C LEU A 85 9.80 -0.01 9.50
N ILE A 86 10.57 -1.10 9.66
CA ILE A 86 11.65 -1.51 8.76
C ILE A 86 11.14 -2.59 7.80
N LEU A 87 10.55 -3.65 8.34
CA LEU A 87 10.16 -4.84 7.59
C LEU A 87 9.02 -4.55 6.61
N VAL A 88 8.04 -3.72 6.95
CA VAL A 88 6.95 -3.41 6.01
C VAL A 88 7.46 -2.65 4.78
N PRO A 89 8.24 -1.55 4.91
CA PRO A 89 8.88 -0.94 3.76
C PRO A 89 9.76 -1.90 2.96
N LEU A 90 10.56 -2.72 3.63
CA LEU A 90 11.54 -3.58 2.99
C LEU A 90 10.90 -4.78 2.27
N LEU A 91 9.89 -5.41 2.86
CA LEU A 91 9.31 -6.66 2.38
C LEU A 91 8.01 -6.47 1.61
N VAL A 92 7.34 -5.33 1.78
CA VAL A 92 6.08 -5.03 1.08
C VAL A 92 6.27 -3.90 0.07
N TYR A 93 6.71 -2.72 0.52
CA TYR A 93 6.75 -1.55 -0.36
C TYR A 93 7.82 -1.66 -1.43
N PHE A 94 9.03 -2.10 -1.06
CA PHE A 94 10.15 -2.20 -1.97
C PHE A 94 9.95 -3.27 -3.06
N PRO A 95 9.50 -4.51 -2.77
CA PRO A 95 9.20 -5.48 -3.82
C PRO A 95 8.06 -5.03 -4.73
N THR A 96 7.02 -4.39 -4.16
CA THR A 96 5.93 -3.79 -4.95
C THR A 96 6.46 -2.69 -5.87
N HIS A 97 7.37 -1.85 -5.39
CA HIS A 97 8.03 -0.82 -6.19
C HIS A 97 8.77 -1.40 -7.39
N LEU A 98 9.59 -2.43 -7.16
CA LEU A 98 10.32 -3.10 -8.24
C LEU A 98 9.36 -3.70 -9.28
N LEU A 99 8.30 -4.36 -8.83
CA LEU A 99 7.29 -4.95 -9.72
C LEU A 99 6.57 -3.89 -10.56
N LEU A 100 6.13 -2.79 -9.93
CA LEU A 100 5.44 -1.70 -10.62
C LEU A 100 6.36 -0.96 -11.58
N GLN A 101 7.62 -0.73 -11.18
CA GLN A 101 8.63 -0.11 -12.05
C GLN A 101 8.90 -0.96 -13.28
N TRP A 102 9.14 -2.26 -13.09
CA TRP A 102 9.33 -3.22 -14.18
C TRP A 102 8.12 -3.24 -15.13
N TRP A 103 6.92 -3.33 -14.56
CA TRP A 103 5.69 -3.37 -15.34
C TRP A 103 5.47 -2.09 -16.16
N ALA A 104 5.70 -0.92 -15.54
CA ALA A 104 5.57 0.37 -16.22
C ALA A 104 6.58 0.55 -17.35
N GLN A 105 7.83 0.12 -17.17
CA GLN A 105 8.86 0.12 -18.22
C GLN A 105 8.46 -0.78 -19.39
N ARG A 106 7.94 -1.97 -19.11
CA ARG A 106 7.49 -2.88 -20.18
C ARG A 106 6.33 -2.32 -21.00
N MET A 107 5.42 -1.57 -20.36
CA MET A 107 4.31 -0.91 -21.04
C MET A 107 4.77 0.26 -21.92
N SER A 108 5.76 1.03 -21.48
CA SER A 108 6.27 2.15 -22.27
C SER A 108 6.95 1.66 -23.56
N THR A 109 7.78 0.62 -23.48
CA THR A 109 8.43 -0.01 -24.64
C THR A 109 7.39 -0.51 -25.66
N ARG A 110 6.39 -1.28 -25.21
CA ARG A 110 5.32 -1.79 -26.09
C ARG A 110 4.53 -0.68 -26.78
N ARG A 111 4.33 0.46 -26.12
CA ARG A 111 3.66 1.62 -26.72
C ARG A 111 4.50 2.28 -27.80
N GLN A 112 5.81 2.35 -27.61
CA GLN A 112 6.73 2.89 -28.61
C GLN A 112 6.77 1.99 -29.86
N GLU A 113 6.89 0.67 -29.68
CA GLU A 113 6.85 -0.30 -30.78
C GLU A 113 5.56 -0.20 -31.61
N ARG A 114 4.39 -0.13 -30.94
CA ARG A 114 3.09 0.01 -31.62
C ARG A 114 2.97 1.30 -32.42
N ARG A 115 3.52 2.41 -31.89
CA ARG A 115 3.54 3.70 -32.61
C ARG A 115 4.45 3.65 -33.83
N ALA A 116 5.61 3.00 -33.72
CA ALA A 116 6.52 2.83 -34.85
C ALA A 116 5.90 1.93 -35.95
N ALA A 117 5.23 0.85 -35.58
CA ALA A 117 4.60 -0.07 -36.53
C ALA A 117 3.33 0.48 -37.22
N GLY A 118 2.63 1.44 -36.60
CA GLY A 118 1.44 2.09 -37.20
C GLY A 118 1.76 3.25 -38.15
N HIS A 119 3.03 3.60 -38.31
CA HIS A 119 3.51 4.63 -39.24
C HIS A 119 4.30 4.05 -40.44
N ALA A 120 4.32 2.72 -40.59
CA ALA A 120 4.82 1.99 -41.75
C ALA A 120 3.62 1.42 -42.54
#